data_AF-A0A7S1EHK2-F1
#
_entry.id   AF-A0A7S1EHK2-F1
#
_cell.length_a   1.000
_cell.length_b   1.000
_cell.length_c   1.000
_cell.angle_alpha   90.00
_cell.angle_beta   90.00
_cell.angle_gamma   90.00
#
_symmetry.space_group_name_H-M   'P 1'
#
loop_
_entity.id
_entity.type
_entity.pdbx_description
1 polymer ?
#
loop_
_entity_poly.entity_id
_entity_poly.type
_entity_poly.pdbx_seq_one_letter_code
_entity_poly.pdbx_strand_id
1 'polypeptide(L)'
;MVWEQDDIEEDGVDDDGVVPLALAMELCLLRPIQFQYRQVSDAALSLLINDLSLIGHLTALRRFLFTDHGNFADTLCRVLYDAPPLPSHLASQPTAAASSLVSPQLSEAMLREALTLCSLDTDKYAERLTLSVLPPGSAARSQEKGGGGGLLVDAELSYRVDWPLSLVLNRECMVKYQRMWGLMMSARRAVLSLTGLWSEMMQERELPQSVVYAIHALRHEMAHFTSIL
;
A
#
# COMPACT_ATOMS: atom_id res chain seq x y z
N MET A 1 33.21 -17.37 -9.76
CA MET A 1 34.32 -17.08 -10.68
C MET A 1 34.88 -15.73 -10.24
N VAL A 2 36.20 -15.60 -10.26
CA VAL A 2 37.05 -14.54 -9.66
C VAL A 2 37.30 -14.75 -8.17
N TRP A 3 38.41 -15.42 -7.91
CA TRP A 3 39.12 -15.44 -6.64
C TRP A 3 40.00 -14.20 -6.63
N GLU A 4 39.86 -13.30 -5.66
CA GLU A 4 40.91 -12.33 -5.37
C GLU A 4 41.99 -13.09 -4.59
N GLN A 5 43.05 -13.43 -5.30
CA GLN A 5 44.35 -13.77 -4.73
C GLN A 5 44.85 -12.50 -4.03
N ASP A 6 44.70 -12.45 -2.70
CA ASP A 6 45.59 -11.63 -1.89
C ASP A 6 46.92 -12.41 -1.78
N ASP A 7 47.95 -11.83 -2.40
CA ASP A 7 49.34 -12.25 -2.31
C ASP A 7 49.79 -12.24 -0.84
N ILE A 8 49.87 -13.43 -0.23
CA ILE A 8 50.50 -13.61 1.07
C ILE A 8 51.98 -13.86 0.78
N GLU A 9 52.80 -12.85 1.09
CA GLU A 9 54.26 -12.94 1.10
C GLU A 9 54.69 -14.18 1.94
N GLU A 10 55.19 -15.20 1.25
CA GLU A 10 55.93 -16.31 1.84
C GLU A 10 57.29 -15.79 2.31
N ASP A 11 57.39 -15.33 3.56
CA ASP A 11 58.68 -15.08 4.20
C ASP A 11 58.74 -15.75 5.58
N GLY A 12 59.74 -16.61 5.75
CA GLY A 12 60.14 -17.19 7.04
C GLY A 12 59.28 -18.33 7.60
N VAL A 13 59.42 -19.53 7.04
CA VAL A 13 59.03 -20.77 7.75
C VAL A 13 60.08 -21.07 8.82
N ASP A 14 59.84 -20.56 10.04
CA ASP A 14 60.53 -21.05 11.24
C ASP A 14 59.93 -22.41 11.66
N ASP A 15 60.83 -23.39 11.87
CA ASP A 15 60.62 -24.82 12.13
C ASP A 15 60.08 -25.16 13.54
N ASP A 16 59.26 -24.28 14.13
CA ASP A 16 58.43 -24.62 15.27
C ASP A 16 56.98 -24.56 14.79
N GLY A 17 56.27 -25.68 14.81
CA GLY A 17 54.87 -25.82 14.36
C GLY A 17 53.82 -25.00 15.15
N VAL A 18 54.23 -23.87 15.71
CA VAL A 18 53.45 -22.91 16.47
C VAL A 18 52.83 -21.92 15.49
N VAL A 19 51.65 -22.27 14.99
CA VAL A 19 50.81 -21.34 14.24
C VAL A 19 50.50 -20.13 15.13
N PRO A 20 50.70 -18.88 14.66
CA PRO A 20 50.34 -17.69 15.42
C PRO A 20 48.88 -17.76 15.87
N LEU A 21 48.61 -17.49 17.16
CA LEU A 21 47.26 -17.61 17.74
C LEU A 21 46.21 -16.86 16.92
N ALA A 22 46.56 -15.69 16.38
CA ALA A 22 45.68 -14.90 15.53
C ALA A 22 45.24 -15.69 14.27
N LEU A 23 46.17 -16.35 13.59
CA LEU A 23 45.90 -17.17 12.41
C LEU A 23 45.10 -18.43 12.77
N ALA A 24 45.40 -19.06 13.92
CA ALA A 24 44.63 -20.20 14.41
C ALA A 24 43.17 -19.81 14.77
N MET A 25 42.95 -18.65 15.40
CA MET A 25 41.60 -18.15 15.69
C MET A 25 40.84 -17.82 14.41
N GLU A 26 41.50 -17.23 13.41
CA GLU A 26 40.88 -16.91 12.13
C GLU A 26 40.39 -18.16 11.40
N LEU A 27 41.27 -19.17 11.27
CA LEU A 27 40.99 -20.39 10.53
C LEU A 27 40.03 -21.33 11.27
N CYS A 28 40.15 -21.46 12.59
CA CYS A 28 39.39 -22.44 13.36
C CYS A 28 38.06 -21.90 13.91
N LEU A 29 37.93 -20.59 14.12
CA LEU A 29 36.71 -20.00 14.69
C LEU A 29 36.00 -19.11 13.67
N LEU A 30 36.71 -18.13 13.11
CA LEU A 30 36.10 -17.10 12.28
C LEU A 30 35.60 -17.65 10.95
N ARG A 31 36.41 -18.43 10.22
CA ARG A 31 35.99 -19.05 8.95
C ARG A 31 34.79 -20.00 9.09
N PRO A 32 34.75 -20.95 10.05
CA PRO A 32 33.58 -21.82 10.23
C PRO A 32 32.32 -21.06 10.62
N ILE A 33 32.42 -20.06 11.50
CA ILE A 33 31.27 -19.22 11.88
C ILE A 33 30.74 -18.45 10.68
N GLN A 34 31.63 -17.84 9.88
CA GLN A 34 31.23 -17.13 8.66
C GLN A 34 30.61 -18.07 7.63
N PHE A 35 31.16 -19.27 7.46
CA PHE A 35 30.61 -20.29 6.56
C PHE A 35 29.20 -20.70 7.02
N GLN A 36 29.02 -21.00 8.30
CA GLN A 36 27.73 -21.36 8.86
C GLN A 36 26.72 -20.21 8.73
N TYR A 37 27.14 -18.97 8.99
CA TYR A 37 26.31 -17.77 8.82
C TYR A 37 25.82 -17.64 7.37
N ARG A 38 26.70 -17.80 6.38
CA ARG A 38 26.34 -17.73 4.96
C ARG A 38 25.35 -18.83 4.58
N GLN A 39 25.60 -20.07 5.01
CA GLN A 39 24.72 -21.21 4.73
C GLN A 39 23.33 -21.02 5.33
N VAL A 40 23.25 -20.59 6.60
CA VAL A 40 21.97 -20.33 7.27
C VAL A 40 21.25 -19.14 6.64
N SER A 41 21.97 -18.07 6.30
CA SER A 41 21.40 -16.90 5.63
C SER A 41 20.83 -17.26 4.26
N ASP A 42 21.53 -18.06 3.47
CA ASP A 42 21.07 -18.47 2.13
C ASP A 42 19.86 -19.41 2.23
N ALA A 43 19.86 -20.34 3.19
CA ALA A 43 18.70 -21.17 3.50
C ALA A 43 17.50 -20.33 3.97
N ALA A 44 17.71 -19.31 4.81
CA ALA A 44 16.64 -18.44 5.28
C ALA A 44 16.07 -17.57 4.16
N LEU A 45 16.92 -17.04 3.28
CA LEU A 45 16.50 -16.25 2.11
C LEU A 45 15.74 -17.10 1.10
N SER A 46 16.23 -18.30 0.80
CA SER A 46 15.54 -19.23 -0.11
C SER A 46 14.17 -19.64 0.41
N LEU A 47 14.00 -19.86 1.72
CA LEU A 47 12.69 -20.11 2.34
C LEU A 47 11.76 -18.89 2.18
N LEU A 48 12.24 -17.68 2.48
CA LEU A 48 11.43 -16.46 2.36
C LEU A 48 11.01 -16.16 0.91
N ILE A 49 11.92 -16.33 -0.04
CA ILE A 49 11.69 -15.98 -1.45
C ILE A 49 10.88 -17.07 -2.16
N ASN A 50 11.27 -18.34 -2.00
CA ASN A 50 10.68 -19.44 -2.77
C ASN A 50 9.45 -20.01 -2.09
N ASP A 51 9.55 -20.41 -0.81
CA ASP A 51 8.47 -21.12 -0.13
C ASP A 51 7.35 -20.17 0.31
N LEU A 52 7.72 -18.99 0.81
CA LEU A 52 6.76 -17.99 1.27
C LEU A 52 6.42 -16.95 0.19
N SER A 53 7.02 -17.03 -0.99
CA SER A 53 6.71 -16.15 -2.13
C SER A 53 6.77 -14.66 -1.80
N LEU A 54 7.77 -14.21 -1.03
CA LEU A 54 7.90 -12.81 -0.59
C LEU A 54 7.77 -11.81 -1.76
N ILE A 55 8.36 -12.12 -2.91
CA ILE A 55 8.28 -11.28 -4.12
C ILE A 55 6.84 -11.18 -4.62
N GLY A 56 6.07 -12.26 -4.55
CA GLY A 56 4.65 -12.28 -4.88
C GLY A 56 3.84 -11.35 -3.98
N HIS A 57 4.07 -11.42 -2.67
CA HIS A 57 3.44 -10.53 -1.70
C HIS A 57 3.79 -9.05 -1.93
N LEU A 58 5.07 -8.72 -2.19
CA LEU A 58 5.50 -7.35 -2.50
C LEU A 58 4.87 -6.85 -3.81
N THR A 59 4.76 -7.71 -4.81
CA THR A 59 4.11 -7.39 -6.08
C THR A 59 2.61 -7.15 -5.89
N ALA A 60 1.94 -7.94 -5.05
CA ALA A 60 0.55 -7.72 -4.69
C ALA A 60 0.36 -6.39 -3.95
N LEU A 61 1.20 -6.08 -2.96
CA LEU A 61 1.18 -4.79 -2.27
C LEU A 61 1.35 -3.62 -3.26
N ARG A 62 2.26 -3.76 -4.22
CA ARG A 62 2.41 -2.79 -5.32
C ARG A 62 1.12 -2.65 -6.14
N ARG A 63 0.53 -3.75 -6.58
CA ARG A 63 -0.69 -3.71 -7.41
C ARG A 63 -1.87 -3.07 -6.68
N PHE A 64 -2.11 -3.43 -5.42
CA PHE A 64 -3.29 -3.01 -4.68
C PHE A 64 -3.11 -1.69 -3.92
N LEU A 65 -2.02 -1.52 -3.16
CA LEU A 65 -1.81 -0.30 -2.35
C LEU A 65 -1.25 0.86 -3.16
N PHE A 66 -0.37 0.58 -4.13
CA PHE A 66 0.11 1.63 -5.04
C PHE A 66 -0.77 1.77 -6.28
N THR A 67 -1.84 0.98 -6.40
CA THR A 67 -2.81 1.11 -7.49
C THR A 67 -2.18 1.06 -8.89
N ASP A 68 -1.13 0.24 -9.05
CA ASP A 68 -0.33 0.11 -10.28
C ASP A 68 -1.23 -0.21 -11.50
N HIS A 69 -2.30 -0.98 -11.27
CA HIS A 69 -3.39 -1.13 -12.21
C HIS A 69 -4.50 -0.12 -11.87
N GLY A 70 -4.45 1.06 -12.48
CA GLY A 70 -5.35 2.18 -12.19
C GLY A 70 -6.84 1.83 -12.22
N ASN A 71 -7.24 0.83 -13.02
CA ASN A 71 -8.62 0.35 -13.09
C ASN A 71 -9.19 -0.08 -11.72
N PHE A 72 -8.39 -0.76 -10.90
CA PHE A 72 -8.82 -1.20 -9.57
C PHE A 72 -9.13 -0.01 -8.66
N ALA A 73 -8.23 0.96 -8.62
CA ALA A 73 -8.41 2.11 -7.75
C ALA A 73 -9.52 3.06 -8.21
N ASP A 74 -9.70 3.22 -9.52
CA ASP A 74 -10.82 4.00 -10.05
C ASP A 74 -12.14 3.30 -9.77
N THR A 75 -12.22 1.99 -9.96
CA THR A 75 -13.41 1.19 -9.64
C THR A 75 -13.71 1.23 -8.16
N LEU A 76 -12.69 1.05 -7.30
CA LEU A 76 -12.85 1.11 -5.85
C LEU A 76 -13.22 2.52 -5.38
N CYS A 77 -12.69 3.59 -5.98
CA CYS A 77 -13.14 4.96 -5.71
C CYS A 77 -14.62 5.15 -6.07
N ARG A 78 -15.06 4.65 -7.23
CA ARG A 78 -16.48 4.74 -7.62
C ARG A 78 -17.36 3.92 -6.68
N VAL A 79 -16.99 2.69 -6.35
CA VAL A 79 -17.78 1.89 -5.39
C VAL A 79 -17.82 2.57 -4.01
N LEU A 80 -16.74 3.24 -3.58
CA LEU A 80 -16.73 3.98 -2.31
C LEU A 80 -17.54 5.28 -2.31
N TYR A 81 -17.56 6.01 -3.42
CA TYR A 81 -18.07 7.40 -3.47
C TYR A 81 -19.26 7.61 -4.42
N ASP A 82 -19.40 6.82 -5.48
CA ASP A 82 -20.56 6.79 -6.38
C ASP A 82 -21.62 5.77 -5.96
N ALA A 83 -21.32 4.86 -5.00
CA ALA A 83 -22.37 4.01 -4.45
C ALA A 83 -23.52 4.91 -3.97
N PRO A 84 -24.77 4.61 -4.36
CA PRO A 84 -25.91 5.45 -4.03
C PRO A 84 -25.92 5.71 -2.53
N PRO A 85 -26.29 6.92 -2.07
CA PRO A 85 -26.45 7.16 -0.65
C PRO A 85 -27.35 6.06 -0.13
N LEU A 86 -26.78 5.23 0.74
CA LEU A 86 -27.41 4.10 1.42
C LEU A 86 -28.87 4.48 1.70
N PRO A 87 -29.86 3.67 1.29
CA PRO A 87 -31.25 4.08 1.12
C PRO A 87 -31.71 5.01 2.24
N SER A 88 -31.92 6.27 1.86
CA SER A 88 -32.31 7.40 2.71
C SER A 88 -33.69 7.25 3.36
N HIS A 89 -34.29 6.06 3.32
CA HIS A 89 -35.48 5.72 4.11
C HIS A 89 -35.23 5.70 5.63
N LEU A 90 -33.98 5.82 6.08
CA LEU A 90 -33.63 6.02 7.51
C LEU A 90 -33.18 7.45 7.83
N ALA A 91 -33.05 8.34 6.84
CA ALA A 91 -32.57 9.71 7.04
C ALA A 91 -33.63 10.67 7.61
N SER A 92 -34.87 10.20 7.79
CA SER A 92 -35.99 10.99 8.32
C SER A 92 -36.29 10.74 9.80
N GLN A 93 -35.39 10.10 10.56
CA GLN A 93 -35.55 9.98 12.01
C GLN A 93 -34.41 10.68 12.76
N PRO A 94 -34.68 11.83 13.40
CA PRO A 94 -33.68 12.56 14.18
C PRO A 94 -33.56 11.90 15.55
N THR A 95 -32.81 10.80 15.62
CA THR A 95 -32.31 10.25 16.88
C THR A 95 -30.84 9.94 16.73
N ALA A 96 -30.05 10.48 17.66
CA ALA A 96 -28.60 10.64 17.66
C ALA A 96 -27.77 9.33 17.73
N ALA A 97 -28.16 8.28 17.00
CA ALA A 97 -27.49 6.99 16.91
C ALA A 97 -27.32 6.48 15.46
N ALA A 98 -27.57 7.33 14.46
CA ALA A 98 -27.40 7.04 13.03
C ALA A 98 -26.03 7.46 12.47
N SER A 99 -25.00 7.56 13.31
CA SER A 99 -23.60 7.43 12.89
C SER A 99 -23.32 5.95 12.58
N SER A 100 -24.06 5.46 11.58
CA SER A 100 -24.17 4.06 11.21
C SER A 100 -22.84 3.58 10.69
N LEU A 101 -22.16 2.82 11.54
CA LEU A 101 -21.05 1.95 11.20
C LEU A 101 -21.35 1.30 9.84
N VAL A 102 -20.57 1.62 8.81
CA VAL A 102 -20.48 0.71 7.66
C VAL A 102 -20.10 -0.62 8.27
N SER A 103 -21.03 -1.59 8.23
CA SER A 103 -20.76 -2.89 8.81
C SER A 103 -19.52 -3.45 8.09
N PRO A 104 -18.61 -4.17 8.79
CA PRO A 104 -17.44 -4.76 8.14
C PRO A 104 -17.83 -5.65 6.96
N GLN A 105 -19.06 -6.16 6.96
CA GLN A 105 -19.66 -6.92 5.88
C GLN A 105 -19.92 -6.07 4.62
N LEU A 106 -20.39 -4.84 4.78
CA LEU A 106 -20.64 -3.94 3.65
C LEU A 106 -19.32 -3.48 3.03
N SER A 107 -18.32 -3.15 3.84
CA SER A 107 -16.99 -2.77 3.32
C SER A 107 -16.31 -3.94 2.61
N GLU A 108 -16.44 -5.16 3.14
CA GLU A 108 -15.94 -6.37 2.48
C GLU A 108 -16.71 -6.68 1.18
N ALA A 109 -18.04 -6.48 1.16
CA ALA A 109 -18.84 -6.63 -0.06
C ALA A 109 -18.43 -5.63 -1.15
N MET A 110 -18.22 -4.35 -0.79
CA MET A 110 -17.74 -3.33 -1.72
C MET A 110 -16.34 -3.64 -2.27
N LEU A 111 -15.44 -4.15 -1.41
CA LEU A 111 -14.12 -4.59 -1.86
C LEU A 111 -14.23 -5.77 -2.85
N ARG A 112 -15.06 -6.77 -2.55
CA ARG A 112 -15.32 -7.91 -3.45
C ARG A 112 -15.92 -7.46 -4.78
N GLU A 113 -16.87 -6.53 -4.75
CA GLU A 113 -17.45 -5.95 -5.95
C GLU A 113 -16.37 -5.27 -6.82
N ALA A 114 -15.52 -4.42 -6.21
CA ALA A 114 -14.43 -3.79 -6.94
C ALA A 114 -13.43 -4.81 -7.52
N LEU A 115 -13.13 -5.89 -6.79
CA LEU A 115 -12.25 -6.96 -7.26
C LEU A 115 -12.86 -7.76 -8.42
N THR A 116 -14.15 -8.10 -8.35
CA THR A 116 -14.86 -8.83 -9.41
C THR A 116 -14.99 -7.99 -10.69
N LEU A 117 -15.33 -6.71 -10.57
CA LEU A 117 -15.38 -5.77 -11.69
C LEU A 117 -14.02 -5.60 -12.40
N CYS A 118 -12.93 -5.79 -11.67
CA CYS A 118 -11.57 -5.72 -12.21
C CYS A 118 -11.01 -7.09 -12.64
N SER A 119 -11.80 -8.17 -12.56
CA SER A 119 -11.36 -9.54 -12.82
C SER A 119 -10.18 -9.98 -11.95
N LEU A 120 -10.03 -9.39 -10.76
CA LEU A 120 -8.97 -9.67 -9.78
C LEU A 120 -9.38 -10.72 -8.73
N ASP A 121 -10.61 -11.25 -8.84
CA ASP A 121 -11.18 -12.27 -7.95
C ASP A 121 -10.42 -13.60 -7.96
N THR A 122 -9.62 -13.85 -9.02
CA THR A 122 -8.78 -15.06 -9.13
C THR A 122 -7.40 -14.93 -8.49
N ASP A 123 -7.04 -13.74 -7.98
CA ASP A 123 -5.73 -13.52 -7.38
C ASP A 123 -5.67 -14.04 -5.94
N LYS A 124 -4.73 -14.95 -5.66
CA LYS A 124 -4.51 -15.57 -4.35
C LYS A 124 -4.22 -14.54 -3.25
N TYR A 125 -3.72 -13.36 -3.62
CA TYR A 125 -3.39 -12.31 -2.67
C TYR A 125 -4.56 -11.36 -2.38
N ALA A 126 -5.63 -11.39 -3.18
CA ALA A 126 -6.79 -10.51 -3.00
C ALA A 126 -7.60 -10.86 -1.74
N GLU A 127 -7.66 -12.14 -1.36
CA GLU A 127 -8.33 -12.61 -0.13
C GLU A 127 -7.71 -12.05 1.16
N ARG A 128 -6.46 -11.56 1.09
CA ARG A 128 -5.74 -10.98 2.22
C ARG A 128 -6.03 -9.49 2.41
N LEU A 129 -6.73 -8.86 1.47
CA LEU A 129 -7.12 -7.46 1.55
C LEU A 129 -8.38 -7.33 2.40
N THR A 130 -8.39 -6.31 3.24
CA THR A 130 -9.53 -5.95 4.08
C THR A 130 -9.75 -4.45 3.98
N LEU A 131 -10.99 -4.05 3.76
CA LEU A 131 -11.37 -2.65 3.66
C LEU A 131 -12.13 -2.26 4.92
N SER A 132 -11.67 -1.21 5.60
CA SER A 132 -12.38 -0.59 6.72
C SER A 132 -12.77 0.83 6.34
N VAL A 133 -14.07 1.11 6.28
CA VAL A 133 -14.58 2.46 6.07
C VAL A 133 -14.73 3.12 7.43
N LEU A 134 -14.00 4.20 7.65
CA LEU A 134 -13.98 4.95 8.89
C LEU A 134 -15.11 6.01 8.84
N PRO A 135 -15.79 6.33 9.95
CA PRO A 135 -16.85 7.33 9.93
C PRO A 135 -16.33 8.71 9.50
N PRO A 136 -17.14 9.49 8.75
CA PRO A 136 -16.75 10.81 8.28
C PRO A 136 -16.38 11.72 9.46
N GLY A 137 -15.18 12.30 9.42
CA GLY A 137 -14.65 13.20 10.47
C GLY A 137 -13.69 12.54 11.47
N SER A 138 -13.48 11.23 11.39
CA SER A 138 -12.46 10.51 12.15
C SER A 138 -11.04 10.75 11.62
N ALA A 139 -10.88 10.97 10.30
CA ALA A 139 -9.60 11.32 9.70
C ALA A 139 -9.04 12.67 10.19
N ALA A 140 -9.93 13.58 10.60
CA ALA A 140 -9.57 14.84 11.26
C ALA A 140 -9.17 14.65 12.74
N ARG A 141 -9.65 13.58 13.40
CA ARG A 141 -9.34 13.28 14.82
C ARG A 141 -8.03 12.53 15.04
N SER A 142 -7.51 11.86 14.00
CA SER A 142 -6.16 11.26 14.02
C SER A 142 -5.03 12.29 14.15
N GLN A 143 -5.35 13.59 14.01
CA GLN A 143 -4.44 14.73 14.09
C GLN A 143 -3.79 14.91 15.47
N GLU A 144 -4.42 14.45 16.55
CA GLU A 144 -3.93 14.70 17.91
C GLU A 144 -2.78 13.77 18.36
N LYS A 145 -2.50 12.69 17.61
CA LYS A 145 -1.40 11.76 17.95
C LYS A 145 -0.37 11.64 16.82
N GLY A 146 0.35 12.75 16.60
CA GLY A 146 1.71 12.75 16.06
C GLY A 146 1.90 12.26 14.63
N GLY A 147 1.87 13.21 13.68
CA GLY A 147 2.74 13.19 12.51
C GLY A 147 2.20 12.50 11.24
N GLY A 148 1.66 13.32 10.34
CA GLY A 148 1.44 12.99 8.93
C GLY A 148 0.04 13.40 8.47
N GLY A 149 -0.05 14.24 7.43
CA GLY A 149 -1.24 14.95 6.98
C GLY A 149 -2.51 14.10 6.91
N GLY A 150 -3.63 14.72 7.30
CA GLY A 150 -4.95 14.10 7.36
C GLY A 150 -5.28 13.38 6.06
N LEU A 151 -5.57 12.09 6.16
CA LEU A 151 -6.09 11.32 5.04
C LEU A 151 -7.43 11.97 4.65
N LEU A 152 -7.55 12.51 3.44
CA LEU A 152 -8.83 13.05 2.93
C LEU A 152 -9.82 11.93 2.54
N VAL A 153 -9.53 10.69 2.96
CA VAL A 153 -10.21 9.47 2.59
C VAL A 153 -10.67 8.78 3.86
N ASP A 154 -11.98 8.60 3.97
CA ASP A 154 -12.65 7.93 5.09
C ASP A 154 -12.58 6.40 4.97
N ALA A 155 -11.50 5.86 4.39
CA ALA A 155 -11.32 4.43 4.18
C ALA A 155 -9.87 4.01 4.42
N GLU A 156 -9.68 2.77 4.85
CA GLU A 156 -8.38 2.15 5.05
C GLU A 156 -8.33 0.76 4.42
N LEU A 157 -7.25 0.48 3.67
CA LEU A 157 -7.03 -0.77 2.97
C LEU A 157 -5.92 -1.55 3.68
N SER A 158 -6.30 -2.47 4.54
CA SER A 158 -5.38 -3.31 5.29
C SER A 158 -5.04 -4.59 4.55
N TYR A 159 -3.76 -4.94 4.49
CA TYR A 159 -3.29 -6.21 3.92
C TYR A 159 -2.79 -7.15 5.03
N ARG A 160 -3.41 -8.34 5.11
CA ARG A 160 -3.10 -9.34 6.12
C ARG A 160 -1.84 -10.14 5.75
N VAL A 161 -0.78 -9.92 6.52
CA VAL A 161 0.48 -10.64 6.42
C VAL A 161 0.54 -11.72 7.50
N ASP A 162 0.79 -12.96 7.11
CA ASP A 162 0.98 -14.05 8.07
C ASP A 162 2.44 -14.09 8.56
N TRP A 163 2.64 -14.64 9.75
CA TRP A 163 3.97 -14.99 10.20
C TRP A 163 4.51 -16.14 9.33
N PRO A 164 5.78 -16.14 8.88
CA PRO A 164 6.90 -15.29 9.30
C PRO A 164 7.17 -14.07 8.41
N LEU A 165 6.38 -13.83 7.36
CA LEU A 165 6.55 -12.68 6.46
C LEU A 165 6.41 -11.33 7.18
N SER A 166 5.71 -11.32 8.33
CA SER A 166 5.60 -10.17 9.21
C SER A 166 6.96 -9.65 9.73
N LEU A 167 8.01 -10.48 9.74
CA LEU A 167 9.37 -10.06 10.13
C LEU A 167 9.98 -9.08 9.12
N VAL A 168 9.62 -9.24 7.83
CA VAL A 168 10.07 -8.36 6.76
C VAL A 168 9.05 -7.23 6.56
N LEU A 169 7.77 -7.56 6.50
CA LEU A 169 6.65 -6.62 6.38
C LEU A 169 6.17 -6.17 7.76
N ASN A 170 6.99 -5.34 8.41
CA ASN A 170 6.68 -4.80 9.73
C ASN A 170 5.44 -3.91 9.72
N ARG A 171 4.77 -3.82 10.87
CA ARG A 171 3.60 -2.93 11.08
C ARG A 171 3.91 -1.48 10.70
N GLU A 172 5.11 -0.99 11.01
CA GLU A 172 5.53 0.37 10.67
C GLU A 172 5.56 0.61 9.15
N CYS A 173 6.01 -0.38 8.37
CA CYS A 173 6.00 -0.31 6.92
C CYS A 173 4.57 -0.30 6.38
N MET A 174 3.68 -1.12 6.94
CA MET A 174 2.28 -1.17 6.53
C MET A 174 1.56 0.16 6.76
N VAL A 175 1.82 0.85 7.87
CA VAL A 175 1.26 2.19 8.11
C VAL A 175 1.74 3.19 7.06
N LYS A 176 3.01 3.13 6.63
CA LYS A 176 3.53 3.99 5.56
C LYS A 176 2.86 3.69 4.23
N TYR A 177 2.69 2.41 3.86
CA TYR A 177 2.00 2.03 2.64
C TYR A 177 0.52 2.47 2.66
N GLN A 178 -0.14 2.36 3.80
CA GLN A 178 -1.52 2.82 3.97
C GLN A 178 -1.65 4.34 3.78
N ARG A 179 -0.69 5.13 4.30
CA ARG A 179 -0.65 6.58 4.07
C ARG A 179 -0.48 6.92 2.59
N MET A 180 0.40 6.19 1.89
CA MET A 180 0.56 6.36 0.44
C MET A 180 -0.73 6.04 -0.30
N TRP A 181 -1.36 4.91 0.00
CA TRP A 181 -2.63 4.52 -0.61
C TRP A 181 -3.69 5.60 -0.41
N GLY A 182 -3.85 6.14 0.81
CA GLY A 182 -4.84 7.18 1.06
C GLY A 182 -4.54 8.50 0.34
N LEU A 183 -3.26 8.86 0.14
CA LEU A 183 -2.90 9.99 -0.71
C LEU A 183 -3.35 9.74 -2.15
N MET A 184 -3.02 8.58 -2.72
CA MET A 184 -3.40 8.22 -4.10
C MET A 184 -4.92 8.22 -4.28
N MET A 185 -5.65 7.66 -3.33
CA MET A 185 -7.11 7.64 -3.33
C MET A 185 -7.71 9.04 -3.19
N SER A 186 -7.09 9.94 -2.41
CA SER A 186 -7.56 11.33 -2.31
C SER A 186 -7.42 12.09 -3.63
N ALA A 187 -6.32 11.88 -4.36
CA ALA A 187 -6.11 12.47 -5.67
C ALA A 187 -7.16 11.95 -6.68
N ARG A 188 -7.38 10.64 -6.71
CA ARG A 188 -8.41 10.03 -7.58
C ARG A 188 -9.82 10.51 -7.25
N ARG A 189 -10.17 10.61 -5.97
CA ARG A 189 -11.45 11.17 -5.51
C ARG A 189 -11.64 12.61 -6.00
N ALA A 190 -10.60 13.45 -5.90
CA ALA A 190 -10.66 14.82 -6.37
C ALA A 190 -10.93 14.89 -7.88
N VAL A 191 -10.24 14.08 -8.68
CA VAL A 191 -10.45 13.98 -10.13
C VAL A 191 -11.87 13.50 -10.44
N LEU A 192 -12.33 12.44 -9.78
CA LEU A 192 -13.69 11.90 -9.98
C LEU A 192 -14.77 12.93 -9.64
N SER A 193 -14.64 13.63 -8.51
CA SER A 193 -15.58 14.67 -8.11
C SER A 193 -15.64 15.82 -9.11
N LEU A 194 -14.48 16.28 -9.64
CA LEU A 194 -14.44 17.30 -10.70
C LEU A 194 -15.15 16.84 -11.98
N THR A 195 -14.98 15.57 -12.36
CA THR A 195 -15.66 15.01 -13.54
C THR A 195 -17.16 14.81 -13.31
N GLY A 196 -17.58 14.40 -12.11
CA GLY A 196 -18.97 14.20 -11.72
C GLY A 196 -19.75 15.52 -11.75
N LEU A 197 -19.24 16.54 -11.04
CA LEU A 197 -19.84 17.89 -11.03
C LEU A 197 -19.96 18.49 -12.43
N TRP A 198 -18.97 18.24 -13.30
CA TRP A 198 -19.05 18.68 -14.69
C TRP A 198 -20.18 17.98 -15.46
N SER A 199 -20.36 16.67 -15.26
CA SER A 199 -21.44 15.91 -15.90
C SER A 199 -22.81 16.39 -15.46
N GLU A 200 -23.01 16.61 -14.15
CA GLU A 200 -24.24 17.16 -13.59
C GLU A 200 -24.54 18.56 -14.15
N MET A 201 -23.53 19.44 -14.14
CA MET A 201 -23.67 20.80 -14.68
C MET A 201 -23.99 20.79 -16.19
N MET A 202 -23.40 19.89 -16.96
CA MET A 202 -23.69 19.75 -18.39
C MET A 202 -25.12 19.24 -18.63
N GLN A 203 -25.66 18.46 -17.68
CA GLN A 203 -27.03 17.96 -17.71
C GLN A 203 -28.06 19.03 -17.32
N GLU A 204 -27.71 19.97 -16.43
CA GLU A 204 -28.58 21.06 -15.97
C GLU A 204 -28.87 22.15 -17.02
N ARG A 205 -28.16 22.18 -18.16
CA ARG A 205 -28.45 22.91 -19.43
C ARG A 205 -28.85 24.41 -19.41
N GLU A 206 -29.08 25.04 -18.26
CA GLU A 206 -29.64 26.40 -18.12
C GLU A 206 -28.72 27.36 -17.36
N LEU A 207 -27.41 27.22 -17.48
CA LEU A 207 -26.46 28.16 -16.90
C LEU A 207 -26.08 29.27 -17.91
N PRO A 208 -25.95 30.53 -17.45
CA PRO A 208 -25.54 31.63 -18.33
C PRO A 208 -24.14 31.37 -18.90
N GLN A 209 -23.96 31.66 -20.19
CA GLN A 209 -22.74 31.35 -20.96
C GLN A 209 -21.45 31.86 -20.29
N SER A 210 -21.49 33.03 -19.65
CA SER A 210 -20.33 33.61 -18.93
C SER A 210 -19.84 32.75 -17.77
N VAL A 211 -20.75 32.12 -17.03
CA VAL A 211 -20.42 31.23 -15.90
C VAL A 211 -19.87 29.91 -16.42
N VAL A 212 -20.40 29.39 -17.53
CA VAL A 212 -19.89 28.18 -18.18
C VAL A 212 -18.44 28.36 -18.65
N TYR A 213 -18.09 29.51 -19.25
CA TYR A 213 -16.71 29.79 -19.65
C TYR A 213 -15.75 29.87 -18.46
N ALA A 214 -16.13 30.55 -17.38
CA ALA A 214 -15.31 30.66 -16.17
C ALA A 214 -15.07 29.30 -15.50
N ILE A 215 -16.12 28.47 -15.39
CA ILE A 215 -16.03 27.13 -14.82
C ILE A 215 -15.20 26.22 -15.74
N HIS A 216 -15.34 26.34 -17.07
CA HIS A 216 -14.54 25.55 -18.01
C HIS A 216 -13.05 25.89 -17.95
N ALA A 217 -12.70 27.19 -17.82
CA ALA A 217 -11.33 27.62 -17.61
C ALA A 217 -10.74 27.09 -16.29
N LEU A 218 -11.50 27.21 -15.18
CA LEU A 218 -11.09 26.70 -13.88
C LEU A 218 -10.90 25.17 -13.91
N ARG A 219 -11.81 24.44 -14.56
CA ARG A 219 -11.68 22.99 -14.76
C ARG A 219 -10.42 22.65 -15.54
N HIS A 220 -10.14 23.38 -16.62
CA HIS A 220 -8.95 23.13 -17.44
C HIS A 220 -7.68 23.33 -16.62
N GLU A 221 -7.60 24.38 -15.80
CA GLU A 221 -6.47 24.60 -14.90
C GLU A 221 -6.35 23.51 -13.83
N MET A 222 -7.46 23.15 -13.18
CA MET A 222 -7.47 22.09 -12.16
C MET A 222 -7.14 20.71 -12.74
N ALA A 223 -7.70 20.36 -13.89
CA ALA A 223 -7.44 19.10 -14.58
C ALA A 223 -5.98 19.01 -15.03
N HIS A 224 -5.44 20.10 -15.58
CA HIS A 224 -4.03 20.21 -15.94
C HIS A 224 -3.14 20.01 -14.71
N PHE A 225 -3.45 20.68 -13.61
CA PHE A 225 -2.73 20.50 -12.34
C PHE A 225 -2.78 19.05 -11.84
N THR A 226 -3.95 18.41 -11.86
CA THR A 226 -4.10 17.01 -11.45
C THR A 226 -3.45 16.01 -12.41
N SER A 227 -3.25 16.37 -13.69
CA SER A 227 -2.59 15.51 -14.67
C SER A 227 -1.06 15.58 -14.63
N ILE A 228 -0.52 16.65 -14.03
CA ILE A 228 0.93 16.86 -13.88
C ILE A 228 1.47 16.24 -12.60
N LEU A 229 0.61 16.08 -11.59
CA LEU A 229 0.88 15.35 -10.34
C LEU A 229 0.97 13.84 -10.57
#